data_AF-A0A9J9B988-F1
#
_entry.id   AF-A0A9J9B988-F1
#
_cell.length_a   1.000
_cell.length_b   1.000
_cell.length_c   1.000
_cell.angle_alpha   90.00
_cell.angle_beta   90.00
_cell.angle_gamma   90.00
#
_symmetry.space_group_name_H-M   'P 1'
#
loop_
_entity.id
_entity.type
_entity.pdbx_description
1 polymer ?
#
loop_
_entity_poly.entity_id
_entity_poly.type
_entity_poly.pdbx_seq_one_letter_code
_entity_poly.pdbx_strand_id
1 'polypeptide(L)'
;MVRHWLVIALLSCVSHVTQAYCIDDWACFEKVKHDEVIEYWLSNNKPYPITSTLDVRTQNLKTENAAKERYIKTLVLGPLERVKILTLQPIDSARPLHSKEDFYWTPGIEDAQHDDSYQYALPYAKGQTFRVMQGFNGGYSHQGASRYAVDFAMPIGTPIHAARGGQVIDLQQKHDRGGAARSFARYANFITVLHDDGTTGEYYHLRLNGVVPTLGQDIKRGQLIGYSGNTGFSSLPHLHFAVYQAKSFGKYQSIKITFEK
;
A
#
# COMPACT_ATOMS: atom_id res chain seq x y z
N MET A 1 15.38 3.00 -72.68
CA MET A 1 14.95 4.03 -71.69
C MET A 1 13.61 3.60 -71.11
N VAL A 2 13.60 2.99 -69.93
CA VAL A 2 12.41 2.90 -69.07
C VAL A 2 12.92 3.04 -67.63
N ARG A 3 12.76 4.24 -67.05
CA ARG A 3 12.76 4.47 -65.60
C ARG A 3 11.36 4.17 -65.07
N HIS A 4 11.22 3.98 -63.76
CA HIS A 4 10.05 4.15 -62.88
C HIS A 4 9.81 2.88 -62.03
N TRP A 5 9.65 2.86 -60.70
CA TRP A 5 10.05 3.68 -59.53
C TRP A 5 10.12 2.69 -58.36
N LEU A 6 11.14 2.76 -57.51
CA LEU A 6 11.15 2.02 -56.24
C LEU A 6 10.26 2.81 -55.26
N VAL A 7 9.08 2.31 -54.93
CA VAL A 7 8.27 2.84 -53.82
C VAL A 7 8.92 2.36 -52.53
N ILE A 8 9.76 3.20 -51.92
CA ILE A 8 10.23 3.00 -50.56
C ILE A 8 9.10 3.44 -49.64
N ALA A 9 8.35 2.47 -49.11
CA ALA A 9 7.46 2.71 -47.99
C ALA A 9 8.32 3.04 -46.76
N LEU A 10 8.41 4.33 -46.42
CA LEU A 10 8.92 4.79 -45.13
C LEU A 10 7.91 4.36 -44.06
N LEU A 11 8.13 3.19 -43.44
CA LEU A 11 7.53 2.93 -42.14
C LEU A 11 8.13 3.94 -41.16
N SER A 12 7.35 4.98 -40.84
CA SER A 12 7.64 5.86 -39.72
C SER A 12 7.61 5.03 -38.44
N CYS A 13 8.78 4.67 -37.94
CA CYS A 13 8.93 4.08 -36.63
C CYS A 13 8.61 5.18 -35.61
N VAL A 14 7.36 5.28 -35.16
CA VAL A 14 6.96 6.19 -34.09
C VAL A 14 7.66 5.71 -32.83
N SER A 15 8.75 6.37 -32.46
CA SER A 15 9.50 6.03 -31.25
C SER A 15 8.66 6.40 -30.04
N HIS A 16 8.03 5.41 -29.43
CA HIS A 16 7.33 5.57 -28.16
C HIS A 16 8.34 5.65 -27.02
N VAL A 17 8.43 6.80 -26.36
CA VAL A 17 9.20 6.92 -25.12
C VAL A 17 8.27 6.59 -23.97
N THR A 18 8.39 5.37 -23.47
CA THR A 18 7.73 4.92 -22.22
C THR A 18 8.71 5.09 -21.08
N GLN A 19 8.35 5.90 -20.08
CA GLN A 19 9.10 5.98 -18.83
C GLN A 19 8.22 5.48 -17.69
N ALA A 20 8.56 4.30 -17.16
CA ALA A 20 7.95 3.75 -15.96
C ALA A 20 8.67 4.31 -14.72
N TYR A 21 7.89 4.75 -13.75
CA TYR A 21 8.37 5.28 -12.48
C TYR A 21 7.74 4.45 -11.36
N CYS A 22 8.53 3.54 -10.81
CA CYS A 22 8.14 2.67 -9.71
C CYS A 22 8.73 3.23 -8.40
N ILE A 23 7.91 3.34 -7.36
CA ILE A 23 8.41 3.70 -6.01
C ILE A 23 9.19 2.52 -5.44
N ASP A 24 8.69 1.32 -5.70
CA ASP A 24 9.20 0.03 -5.24
C ASP A 24 8.64 -1.08 -6.15
N ASP A 25 8.69 -2.33 -5.69
CA ASP A 25 8.21 -3.50 -6.42
C ASP A 25 6.69 -3.73 -6.31
N TRP A 26 5.92 -2.79 -5.72
CA TRP A 26 4.47 -2.87 -5.61
C TRP A 26 3.74 -2.10 -6.71
N ALA A 27 4.10 -0.83 -6.91
CA ALA A 27 3.30 0.04 -7.75
C ALA A 27 4.15 0.99 -8.58
N CYS A 28 3.69 1.25 -9.80
CA CYS A 28 4.31 2.23 -10.69
C CYS A 28 3.25 3.14 -11.28
N PHE A 29 3.70 4.31 -11.75
CA PHE A 29 3.03 5.02 -12.81
C PHE A 29 3.90 5.04 -14.05
N GLU A 30 3.28 5.02 -15.22
CA GLU A 30 3.98 5.19 -16.49
C GLU A 30 3.53 6.47 -17.15
N LYS A 31 4.51 7.17 -17.72
CA LYS A 31 4.28 8.32 -18.58
C LYS A 31 4.67 7.93 -20.00
N VAL A 32 3.68 7.86 -20.87
CA VAL A 32 3.84 7.47 -22.27
C VAL A 32 3.61 8.69 -23.14
N LYS A 33 4.61 9.05 -23.95
CA LYS A 33 4.50 10.17 -24.89
C LYS A 33 4.39 9.68 -26.33
N HIS A 34 3.38 10.19 -27.03
CA HIS A 34 3.15 9.96 -28.45
C HIS A 34 2.84 11.31 -29.09
N ASP A 35 3.76 11.80 -29.91
CA ASP A 35 3.74 13.18 -30.42
C ASP A 35 3.65 14.20 -29.27
N GLU A 36 2.60 15.03 -29.26
CA GLU A 36 2.33 16.01 -28.21
C GLU A 36 1.36 15.48 -27.13
N VAL A 37 0.85 14.25 -27.30
CA VAL A 37 -0.06 13.61 -26.35
C VAL A 37 0.74 12.89 -25.27
N ILE A 38 0.32 13.07 -24.02
CA ILE A 38 0.89 12.42 -22.84
C ILE A 38 -0.18 11.55 -22.20
N GLU A 39 0.08 10.26 -22.09
CA GLU A 39 -0.77 9.33 -21.35
C GLU A 39 -0.11 8.95 -20.03
N TYR A 40 -0.92 8.87 -18.98
CA TYR A 40 -0.53 8.34 -17.69
C TYR A 40 -1.26 7.05 -17.40
N TRP A 41 -0.49 6.06 -16.98
CA TRP A 41 -0.98 4.76 -16.57
C TRP A 41 -0.58 4.50 -15.13
N LEU A 42 -1.44 3.81 -14.39
CA LEU A 42 -1.11 3.23 -13.09
C LEU A 42 -1.01 1.72 -13.24
N SER A 43 -0.07 1.12 -12.53
CA SER A 43 0.12 -0.33 -12.51
C SER A 43 0.34 -0.85 -11.10
N ASN A 44 -0.36 -1.93 -10.78
CA ASN A 44 -0.14 -2.78 -9.61
C ASN A 44 0.70 -3.99 -10.03
N ASN A 45 1.80 -4.23 -9.35
CA ASN A 45 2.71 -5.36 -9.61
C ASN A 45 2.53 -6.50 -8.59
N LYS A 46 1.60 -6.36 -7.65
CA LYS A 46 1.25 -7.41 -6.69
C LYS A 46 -0.02 -8.13 -7.09
N PRO A 47 -0.17 -9.41 -6.70
CA PRO A 47 -1.40 -10.16 -6.89
C PRO A 47 -2.49 -9.81 -5.84
N TYR A 48 -2.41 -8.63 -5.22
CA TYR A 48 -3.32 -8.15 -4.17
C TYR A 48 -3.75 -6.73 -4.48
N PRO A 49 -4.95 -6.30 -4.04
CA PRO A 49 -5.42 -4.95 -4.30
C PRO A 49 -4.57 -3.89 -3.60
N ILE A 50 -4.35 -2.78 -4.29
CA ILE A 50 -3.70 -1.58 -3.76
C ILE A 50 -4.54 -0.35 -4.04
N THR A 51 -4.40 0.69 -3.23
CA THR A 51 -4.93 2.02 -3.52
C THR A 51 -3.80 2.91 -4.01
N SER A 52 -3.93 3.47 -5.21
CA SER A 52 -2.91 4.31 -5.84
C SER A 52 -3.45 5.71 -6.16
N THR A 53 -2.64 6.73 -5.91
CA THR A 53 -2.96 8.13 -6.22
C THR A 53 -1.86 8.74 -7.09
N LEU A 54 -2.25 9.29 -8.25
CA LEU A 54 -1.38 10.14 -9.06
C LEU A 54 -1.89 11.59 -9.01
N ASP A 55 -0.99 12.51 -8.64
CA ASP A 55 -1.19 13.96 -8.69
C ASP A 55 -0.29 14.56 -9.77
N VAL A 56 -0.88 15.00 -10.88
CA VAL A 56 -0.18 15.60 -12.00
C VAL A 56 -0.47 17.11 -12.02
N ARG A 57 0.55 17.91 -11.75
CA ARG A 57 0.53 19.37 -11.97
C ARG A 57 0.96 19.67 -13.40
N THR A 58 0.26 20.57 -14.07
CA THR A 58 0.41 20.77 -15.51
C THR A 58 0.44 22.25 -15.90
N GLN A 59 1.21 22.56 -16.94
CA GLN A 59 1.20 23.86 -17.62
C GLN A 59 1.07 23.62 -19.12
N ASN A 60 0.17 24.39 -19.77
CA ASN A 60 -0.12 24.29 -21.20
C ASN A 60 -0.64 22.90 -21.66
N LEU A 61 -1.33 22.17 -20.77
CA LEU A 61 -1.91 20.86 -21.07
C LEU A 61 -3.38 20.80 -20.67
N LYS A 62 -4.17 20.08 -21.45
CA LYS A 62 -5.60 19.83 -21.23
C LYS A 62 -5.96 18.38 -21.48
N THR A 63 -7.05 17.94 -20.88
CA THR A 63 -7.77 16.74 -21.34
C THR A 63 -8.62 17.09 -22.56
N GLU A 64 -9.34 16.12 -23.12
CA GLU A 64 -10.36 16.35 -24.14
C GLU A 64 -11.42 17.36 -23.67
N ASN A 65 -11.81 17.28 -22.38
CA ASN A 65 -12.97 18.00 -21.84
C ASN A 65 -12.64 19.26 -21.04
N ALA A 66 -11.41 19.39 -20.53
CA ALA A 66 -11.04 20.50 -19.65
C ALA A 66 -9.54 20.78 -19.64
N ALA A 67 -9.19 22.06 -19.53
CA ALA A 67 -7.85 22.52 -19.14
C ALA A 67 -7.83 22.79 -17.64
N LYS A 68 -6.89 22.17 -16.92
CA LYS A 68 -6.66 22.37 -15.49
C LYS A 68 -5.16 22.45 -15.24
N GLU A 69 -4.78 23.11 -14.16
CA GLU A 69 -3.38 23.16 -13.69
C GLU A 69 -2.98 21.93 -12.85
N ARG A 70 -3.98 21.11 -12.47
CA ARG A 70 -3.78 19.94 -11.62
C ARG A 70 -4.84 18.87 -11.88
N TYR A 71 -4.40 17.62 -11.98
CA TYR A 71 -5.24 16.43 -12.12
C TYR A 71 -4.85 15.44 -11.03
N ILE A 72 -5.80 15.08 -10.18
CA ILE A 72 -5.61 14.07 -9.13
C ILE A 72 -6.52 12.90 -9.45
N LYS A 73 -5.96 11.70 -9.47
CA LYS A 73 -6.73 10.46 -9.63
C LYS A 73 -6.30 9.46 -8.57
N THR A 74 -7.26 9.00 -7.78
CA THR A 74 -7.11 7.83 -6.91
C THR A 74 -7.93 6.68 -7.50
N LEU A 75 -7.35 5.48 -7.50
CA LEU A 75 -8.01 4.23 -7.89
C LEU A 75 -7.57 3.10 -6.97
N VAL A 76 -8.50 2.19 -6.69
CA VAL A 76 -8.17 0.84 -6.23
C VAL A 76 -7.81 0.04 -7.47
N LEU A 77 -6.60 -0.52 -7.50
CA LEU A 77 -6.13 -1.38 -8.57
C LEU A 77 -6.18 -2.83 -8.10
N GLY A 78 -6.83 -3.69 -8.89
CA GLY A 78 -6.87 -5.12 -8.66
C GLY A 78 -5.53 -5.81 -8.88
N PRO A 79 -5.46 -7.14 -8.64
CA PRO A 79 -4.25 -7.94 -8.84
C PRO A 79 -3.65 -7.73 -10.24
N LEU A 80 -2.38 -7.35 -10.29
CA LEU A 80 -1.61 -7.19 -11.54
C LEU A 80 -2.24 -6.21 -12.56
N GLU A 81 -3.14 -5.33 -12.11
CA GLU A 81 -3.90 -4.44 -12.98
C GLU A 81 -3.04 -3.28 -13.52
N ARG A 82 -3.28 -2.92 -14.78
CA ARG A 82 -2.71 -1.74 -15.42
C ARG A 82 -3.83 -0.94 -16.11
N VAL A 83 -3.99 0.33 -15.74
CA VAL A 83 -5.08 1.19 -16.22
C VAL A 83 -4.56 2.54 -16.66
N LYS A 84 -5.04 3.02 -17.82
CA LYS A 84 -4.84 4.40 -18.27
C LYS A 84 -5.77 5.31 -17.47
N ILE A 85 -5.20 6.34 -16.84
CA ILE A 85 -5.96 7.22 -15.94
C ILE A 85 -6.11 8.64 -16.45
N LEU A 86 -5.22 9.09 -17.35
CA LEU A 86 -5.20 10.45 -17.82
C LEU A 86 -4.56 10.51 -19.20
N THR A 87 -5.20 11.21 -20.13
CA THR A 87 -4.63 11.61 -21.41
C THR A 87 -4.62 13.13 -21.46
N LEU A 88 -3.44 13.71 -21.72
CA LEU A 88 -3.23 15.15 -21.85
C LEU A 88 -2.73 15.47 -23.26
N GLN A 89 -3.15 16.63 -23.76
CA GLN A 89 -2.73 17.21 -25.03
C GLN A 89 -2.44 18.71 -24.83
N PRO A 90 -1.68 19.35 -25.73
CA PRO A 90 -1.39 20.78 -25.62
C PRO A 90 -2.66 21.62 -25.64
N ILE A 91 -2.64 22.73 -24.90
CA ILE A 91 -3.59 23.83 -25.12
C ILE A 91 -3.16 24.62 -26.35
N ASP A 92 -1.87 24.92 -26.44
CA ASP A 92 -1.20 25.61 -27.54
C ASP A 92 0.10 24.86 -27.89
N SER A 93 0.14 24.23 -29.07
CA SER A 93 1.30 23.44 -29.54
C SER A 93 2.57 24.27 -29.75
N ALA A 94 2.46 25.61 -29.85
CA ALA A 94 3.63 26.48 -29.99
C ALA A 94 4.33 26.78 -28.66
N ARG A 95 3.71 26.44 -27.52
CA ARG A 95 4.25 26.73 -26.18
C ARG A 95 4.82 25.47 -25.52
N PRO A 96 5.86 25.61 -24.67
CA PRO A 96 6.41 24.48 -23.92
C PRO A 96 5.36 23.74 -23.09
N LEU A 97 5.45 22.41 -23.06
CA LEU A 97 4.60 21.54 -22.25
C LEU A 97 5.32 21.19 -20.95
N HIS A 98 4.66 21.41 -19.81
CA HIS A 98 5.22 21.03 -18.52
C HIS A 98 4.24 20.17 -17.72
N SER A 99 4.78 19.14 -17.08
CA SER A 99 4.05 18.33 -16.12
C SER A 99 4.99 17.85 -15.01
N LYS A 100 4.47 17.81 -13.78
CA LYS A 100 5.15 17.28 -12.61
C LYS A 100 4.23 16.29 -11.90
N GLU A 101 4.76 15.11 -11.64
CA GLU A 101 4.04 14.00 -11.05
C GLU A 101 4.47 13.77 -9.59
N ASP A 102 3.49 13.67 -8.69
CA ASP A 102 3.66 13.08 -7.36
C ASP A 102 2.82 11.78 -7.32
N PHE A 103 3.44 10.67 -6.96
CA PHE A 103 2.80 9.35 -6.94
C PHE A 103 2.83 8.74 -5.54
N TYR A 104 1.75 8.06 -5.17
CA TYR A 104 1.57 7.43 -3.87
C TYR A 104 0.79 6.14 -4.03
N TRP A 105 1.06 5.18 -3.15
CA TRP A 105 0.29 3.94 -3.08
C TRP A 105 0.24 3.40 -1.65
N THR A 106 -0.74 2.56 -1.35
CA THR A 106 -0.86 1.83 -0.07
C THR A 106 -1.49 0.45 -0.32
N PRO A 107 -1.07 -0.62 0.39
CA PRO A 107 -1.74 -1.91 0.32
C PRO A 107 -3.20 -1.80 0.78
N GLY A 108 -4.12 -2.52 0.11
CA GLY A 108 -5.52 -2.58 0.49
C GLY A 108 -6.45 -1.62 -0.25
N ILE A 109 -7.69 -1.55 0.22
CA ILE A 109 -8.84 -1.00 -0.52
C ILE A 109 -9.34 0.29 0.16
N GLU A 110 -9.40 1.41 -0.57
CA GLU A 110 -9.77 2.73 -0.02
C GLU A 110 -11.19 2.79 0.55
N ASP A 111 -12.11 2.10 -0.14
CA ASP A 111 -13.54 2.03 0.13
C ASP A 111 -13.95 0.75 0.87
N ALA A 112 -12.98 0.05 1.48
CA ALA A 112 -13.26 -1.14 2.31
C ALA A 112 -14.35 -0.85 3.34
N GLN A 113 -15.34 -1.74 3.46
CA GLN A 113 -16.45 -1.57 4.39
C GLN A 113 -16.29 -2.52 5.55
N HIS A 114 -15.74 -2.02 6.65
CA HIS A 114 -15.53 -2.84 7.83
C HIS A 114 -16.85 -3.42 8.36
N ASP A 115 -16.84 -4.72 8.67
CA ASP A 115 -17.92 -5.36 9.41
C ASP A 115 -17.82 -5.00 10.90
N ASP A 116 -18.53 -3.95 11.30
CA ASP A 116 -18.57 -3.49 12.70
C ASP A 116 -19.18 -4.52 13.67
N SER A 117 -19.82 -5.58 13.18
CA SER A 117 -20.34 -6.67 14.01
C SER A 117 -19.30 -7.77 14.28
N TYR A 118 -18.20 -7.78 13.53
CA TYR A 118 -17.17 -8.81 13.62
C TYR A 118 -16.39 -8.71 14.94
N GLN A 119 -16.28 -9.84 15.64
CA GLN A 119 -15.48 -9.96 16.87
C GLN A 119 -14.13 -10.61 16.60
N TYR A 120 -13.07 -9.82 16.68
CA TYR A 120 -11.69 -10.27 16.50
C TYR A 120 -11.29 -11.22 17.65
N ALA A 121 -10.57 -12.27 17.32
CA ALA A 121 -9.90 -13.07 18.34
C ALA A 121 -8.79 -12.23 18.99
N LEU A 122 -8.47 -12.50 20.26
CA LEU A 122 -7.23 -12.00 20.83
C LEU A 122 -6.04 -12.55 20.01
N PRO A 123 -5.03 -11.72 19.68
CA PRO A 123 -3.98 -12.10 18.72
C PRO A 123 -2.88 -13.00 19.34
N TYR A 124 -3.26 -13.88 20.26
CA TYR A 124 -2.39 -14.81 20.98
C TYR A 124 -3.16 -16.08 21.37
N ALA A 125 -2.46 -17.08 21.91
CA ALA A 125 -3.07 -18.37 22.18
C ALA A 125 -4.19 -18.29 23.24
N LYS A 126 -5.23 -19.11 23.07
CA LYS A 126 -6.33 -19.22 24.05
C LYS A 126 -5.79 -19.58 25.44
N GLY A 127 -6.38 -18.97 26.48
CA GLY A 127 -5.98 -19.18 27.87
C GLY A 127 -4.75 -18.37 28.31
N GLN A 128 -4.10 -17.64 27.40
CA GLN A 128 -3.09 -16.65 27.78
C GLN A 128 -3.72 -15.29 28.06
N THR A 129 -3.07 -14.51 28.93
CA THR A 129 -3.48 -13.15 29.25
C THR A 129 -2.26 -12.24 29.20
N PHE A 130 -2.39 -11.14 28.47
CA PHE A 130 -1.36 -10.11 28.36
C PHE A 130 -1.94 -8.75 28.71
N ARG A 131 -1.14 -7.93 29.38
CA ARG A 131 -1.53 -6.56 29.73
C ARG A 131 -1.58 -5.71 28.46
N VAL A 132 -2.67 -4.98 28.26
CA VAL A 132 -2.71 -3.88 27.28
C VAL A 132 -1.89 -2.71 27.85
N MET A 133 -0.78 -2.37 27.20
CA MET A 133 0.07 -1.24 27.59
C MET A 133 -0.48 0.07 27.08
N GLN A 134 -1.02 0.05 25.87
CA GLN A 134 -1.59 1.19 25.20
C GLN A 134 -2.78 0.71 24.36
N GLY A 135 -3.94 1.35 24.55
CA GLY A 135 -5.15 1.07 23.79
C GLY A 135 -5.51 2.22 22.86
N PHE A 136 -6.77 2.28 22.47
CA PHE A 136 -7.28 3.32 21.60
C PHE A 136 -7.07 4.72 22.19
N ASN A 137 -6.71 5.68 21.34
CA ASN A 137 -6.42 7.07 21.72
C ASN A 137 -5.29 7.22 22.78
N GLY A 138 -4.32 6.32 22.77
CA GLY A 138 -3.14 6.39 23.65
C GLY A 138 -2.26 7.62 23.40
N GLY A 139 -1.70 8.17 24.47
CA GLY A 139 -0.95 9.43 24.45
C GLY A 139 0.45 9.37 23.82
N TYR A 140 1.01 8.19 23.57
CA TYR A 140 2.37 8.04 23.04
C TYR A 140 2.40 7.91 21.52
N SER A 141 1.75 6.89 20.97
CA SER A 141 1.76 6.60 19.52
C SER A 141 0.39 6.31 18.92
N HIS A 142 -0.65 6.12 19.73
CA HIS A 142 -2.00 5.73 19.26
C HIS A 142 -2.87 6.95 18.96
N GLN A 143 -2.39 7.78 18.03
CA GLN A 143 -3.04 8.98 17.52
C GLN A 143 -3.01 8.97 15.99
N GLY A 144 -3.82 9.82 15.36
CA GLY A 144 -3.88 9.93 13.89
C GLY A 144 -4.18 8.58 13.23
N ALA A 145 -3.28 8.14 12.34
CA ALA A 145 -3.42 6.89 11.60
C ALA A 145 -3.50 5.65 12.51
N SER A 146 -2.83 5.63 13.67
CA SER A 146 -2.83 4.47 14.60
C SER A 146 -3.76 4.66 15.81
N ARG A 147 -4.75 5.55 15.71
CA ARG A 147 -5.68 5.89 16.80
C ARG A 147 -6.31 4.68 17.49
N TYR A 148 -6.63 3.62 16.75
CA TYR A 148 -7.30 2.42 17.24
C TYR A 148 -6.39 1.19 17.26
N ALA A 149 -5.09 1.40 17.43
CA ALA A 149 -4.16 0.31 17.68
C ALA A 149 -4.22 -0.17 19.14
N VAL A 150 -3.71 -1.37 19.39
CA VAL A 150 -3.58 -1.99 20.71
C VAL A 150 -2.20 -2.62 20.86
N ASP A 151 -1.50 -2.24 21.94
CA ASP A 151 -0.20 -2.79 22.30
C ASP A 151 -0.33 -3.77 23.45
N PHE A 152 0.01 -5.03 23.22
CA PHE A 152 -0.04 -6.11 24.20
C PHE A 152 1.37 -6.42 24.72
N ALA A 153 1.62 -6.17 26.01
CA ALA A 153 2.91 -6.47 26.63
C ALA A 153 3.15 -7.97 26.66
N MET A 154 4.19 -8.45 25.98
CA MET A 154 4.49 -9.89 25.95
C MET A 154 5.98 -10.16 25.74
N PRO A 155 6.55 -11.21 26.37
CA PRO A 155 7.93 -11.60 26.14
C PRO A 155 8.20 -11.87 24.66
N ILE A 156 9.42 -11.59 24.19
CA ILE A 156 9.87 -11.96 22.84
C ILE A 156 9.70 -13.48 22.64
N GLY A 157 9.17 -13.89 21.50
CA GLY A 157 8.93 -15.30 21.19
C GLY A 157 7.54 -15.81 21.58
N THR A 158 6.66 -14.95 22.10
CA THR A 158 5.27 -15.33 22.38
C THR A 158 4.53 -15.64 21.07
N PRO A 159 3.83 -16.78 20.96
CA PRO A 159 3.06 -17.12 19.77
C PRO A 159 1.93 -16.11 19.45
N ILE A 160 2.01 -15.50 18.28
CA ILE A 160 1.00 -14.57 17.74
C ILE A 160 0.05 -15.33 16.83
N HIS A 161 -1.24 -15.13 17.05
CA HIS A 161 -2.30 -15.78 16.29
C HIS A 161 -3.13 -14.74 15.53
N ALA A 162 -3.67 -15.13 14.38
CA ALA A 162 -4.47 -14.25 13.55
C ALA A 162 -5.78 -13.85 14.26
N ALA A 163 -5.97 -12.56 14.52
CA ALA A 163 -7.18 -12.01 15.11
C ALA A 163 -8.41 -12.20 14.20
N ARG A 164 -8.19 -12.19 12.88
CA ARG A 164 -9.18 -12.46 11.84
C ARG A 164 -8.50 -13.15 10.65
N GLY A 165 -9.23 -14.02 9.98
CA GLY A 165 -8.74 -14.72 8.78
C GLY A 165 -8.65 -13.79 7.57
N GLY A 166 -7.93 -14.24 6.54
CA GLY A 166 -7.69 -13.46 5.34
C GLY A 166 -6.42 -13.91 4.63
N GLN A 167 -5.92 -13.09 3.72
CA GLN A 167 -4.74 -13.40 2.93
C GLN A 167 -3.54 -12.56 3.37
N VAL A 168 -2.36 -13.17 3.50
CA VAL A 168 -1.12 -12.43 3.81
C VAL A 168 -0.66 -11.66 2.58
N ILE A 169 -0.78 -10.33 2.60
CA ILE A 169 -0.48 -9.48 1.44
C ILE A 169 0.84 -8.72 1.54
N ASP A 170 1.39 -8.59 2.75
CA ASP A 170 2.71 -8.00 2.98
C ASP A 170 3.35 -8.60 4.24
N LEU A 171 4.67 -8.67 4.28
CA LEU A 171 5.43 -9.09 5.45
C LEU A 171 6.87 -8.61 5.40
N GLN A 172 7.44 -8.39 6.59
CA GLN A 172 8.86 -8.21 6.78
C GLN A 172 9.32 -9.00 8.01
N GLN A 173 10.47 -9.67 7.93
CA GLN A 173 10.93 -10.56 9.00
C GLN A 173 12.46 -10.57 9.22
N LYS A 174 13.20 -9.80 8.43
CA LYS A 174 14.67 -9.86 8.39
C LYS A 174 15.37 -8.81 9.24
N HIS A 175 14.62 -7.92 9.89
CA HIS A 175 15.20 -6.93 10.78
C HIS A 175 15.49 -7.50 12.16
N ASP A 176 16.56 -7.02 12.78
CA ASP A 176 17.04 -7.40 14.11
C ASP A 176 17.18 -6.20 15.06
N ARG A 177 16.72 -5.01 14.63
CA ARG A 177 16.87 -3.75 15.35
C ARG A 177 15.54 -3.18 15.79
N GLY A 178 15.54 -2.54 16.96
CA GLY A 178 14.42 -1.74 17.45
C GLY A 178 14.88 -0.70 18.47
N GLY A 179 13.99 0.23 18.81
CA GLY A 179 14.25 1.25 19.81
C GLY A 179 13.15 2.30 19.92
N ALA A 180 13.27 3.15 20.95
CA ALA A 180 12.28 4.17 21.32
C ALA A 180 12.31 5.44 20.45
N ALA A 181 13.10 5.48 19.37
CA ALA A 181 13.13 6.62 18.44
C ALA A 181 12.34 6.29 17.17
N ARG A 182 11.59 7.25 16.64
CA ARG A 182 10.78 7.07 15.42
C ARG A 182 11.60 6.64 14.20
N SER A 183 12.90 6.95 14.17
CA SER A 183 13.84 6.51 13.14
C SER A 183 13.97 4.98 13.06
N PHE A 184 13.61 4.24 14.11
CA PHE A 184 13.58 2.79 14.09
C PHE A 184 12.37 2.20 13.36
N ALA A 185 11.33 2.99 13.04
CA ALA A 185 10.11 2.46 12.40
C ALA A 185 10.39 1.63 11.13
N ARG A 186 11.42 2.00 10.36
CA ARG A 186 11.85 1.27 9.15
C ARG A 186 12.40 -0.14 9.41
N TYR A 187 12.72 -0.49 10.65
CA TYR A 187 13.24 -1.80 11.04
C TYR A 187 12.17 -2.71 11.64
N ALA A 188 10.89 -2.37 11.51
CA ALA A 188 9.83 -3.24 12.01
C ALA A 188 9.76 -4.52 11.19
N ASN A 189 9.59 -5.65 11.87
CA ASN A 189 9.07 -6.87 11.26
C ASN A 189 7.57 -6.92 11.50
N PHE A 190 6.83 -7.34 10.48
CA PHE A 190 5.38 -7.31 10.50
C PHE A 190 4.75 -8.33 9.56
N ILE A 191 3.43 -8.50 9.72
CA ILE A 191 2.55 -9.22 8.80
C ILE A 191 1.33 -8.34 8.57
N THR A 192 0.93 -8.19 7.30
CA THR A 192 -0.32 -7.54 6.88
C THR A 192 -1.25 -8.57 6.28
N VAL A 193 -2.45 -8.68 6.83
CA VAL A 193 -3.48 -9.65 6.43
C VAL A 193 -4.66 -8.89 5.83
N LEU A 194 -4.97 -9.09 4.56
CA LEU A 194 -6.18 -8.58 3.92
C LEU A 194 -7.38 -9.43 4.30
N HIS A 195 -8.40 -8.81 4.88
CA HIS A 195 -9.67 -9.43 5.24
C HIS A 195 -10.67 -9.35 4.09
N ASP A 196 -11.69 -10.21 4.12
CA ASP A 196 -12.74 -10.28 3.08
C ASP A 196 -13.55 -8.98 2.92
N ASP A 197 -13.53 -8.12 3.94
CA ASP A 197 -14.20 -6.80 3.92
C ASP A 197 -13.32 -5.67 3.35
N GLY A 198 -12.12 -6.01 2.89
CA GLY A 198 -11.14 -5.11 2.29
C GLY A 198 -10.23 -4.38 3.29
N THR A 199 -10.45 -4.55 4.60
CA THR A 199 -9.57 -3.99 5.63
C THR A 199 -8.32 -4.84 5.83
N THR A 200 -7.25 -4.27 6.39
CA THR A 200 -6.02 -5.00 6.70
C THR A 200 -5.80 -5.12 8.21
N GLY A 201 -5.55 -6.33 8.69
CA GLY A 201 -5.05 -6.58 10.04
C GLY A 201 -3.53 -6.63 10.06
N GLU A 202 -2.89 -5.78 10.85
CA GLU A 202 -1.44 -5.60 10.86
C GLU A 202 -0.83 -5.91 12.22
N TYR A 203 0.22 -6.74 12.21
CA TYR A 203 0.89 -7.28 13.40
C TYR A 203 2.36 -6.86 13.36
N TYR A 204 2.76 -5.96 14.25
CA TYR A 204 4.09 -5.34 14.23
C TYR A 204 4.99 -5.79 15.38
N HIS A 205 6.26 -5.39 15.25
CA HIS A 205 7.34 -5.61 16.22
C HIS A 205 7.74 -7.07 16.39
N LEU A 206 7.47 -7.91 15.38
CA LEU A 206 7.81 -9.33 15.41
C LEU A 206 9.32 -9.56 15.52
N ARG A 207 9.74 -10.69 16.08
CA ARG A 207 11.18 -11.00 16.17
C ARG A 207 11.79 -11.31 14.80
N LEU A 208 13.12 -11.27 14.71
CA LEU A 208 13.88 -11.75 13.56
C LEU A 208 13.46 -13.19 13.23
N ASN A 209 13.15 -13.47 11.96
CA ASN A 209 12.63 -14.76 11.48
C ASN A 209 11.41 -15.25 12.29
N GLY A 210 10.59 -14.31 12.76
CA GLY A 210 9.41 -14.58 13.59
C GLY A 210 8.12 -14.76 12.81
N VAL A 211 8.12 -14.60 11.48
CA VAL A 211 6.93 -14.75 10.63
C VAL A 211 6.80 -16.22 10.21
N VAL A 212 5.61 -16.80 10.39
CA VAL A 212 5.32 -18.20 10.05
C VAL A 212 4.74 -18.38 8.64
N PRO A 213 3.75 -17.59 8.17
CA PRO A 213 3.17 -17.79 6.85
C PRO A 213 4.06 -17.23 5.74
N THR A 214 3.80 -17.68 4.52
CA THR A 214 4.40 -17.09 3.31
C THR A 214 3.49 -16.00 2.73
N LEU A 215 4.08 -15.10 1.93
CA LEU A 215 3.31 -14.12 1.16
C LEU A 215 2.27 -14.85 0.28
N GLY A 216 1.03 -14.38 0.28
CA GLY A 216 -0.11 -14.94 -0.45
C GLY A 216 -0.83 -16.09 0.23
N GLN A 217 -0.36 -16.52 1.40
CA GLN A 217 -1.02 -17.59 2.14
C GLN A 217 -2.35 -17.12 2.74
N ASP A 218 -3.42 -17.88 2.51
CA ASP A 218 -4.67 -17.72 3.25
C ASP A 218 -4.52 -18.29 4.66
N ILE A 219 -4.95 -17.50 5.63
CA ILE A 219 -4.87 -17.81 7.05
C ILE A 219 -6.26 -17.79 7.68
N LYS A 220 -6.47 -18.68 8.66
CA LYS A 220 -7.71 -18.73 9.43
C LYS A 220 -7.59 -17.93 10.72
N ARG A 221 -8.71 -17.41 11.22
CA ARG A 221 -8.79 -16.85 12.58
C ARG A 221 -8.24 -17.85 13.60
N GLY A 222 -7.37 -17.38 14.48
CA GLY A 222 -6.71 -18.19 15.50
C GLY A 222 -5.57 -19.07 14.98
N GLN A 223 -5.16 -18.95 13.71
CA GLN A 223 -3.97 -19.63 13.18
C GLN A 223 -2.69 -18.95 13.69
N LEU A 224 -1.67 -19.74 14.04
CA LEU A 224 -0.33 -19.22 14.36
C LEU A 224 0.25 -18.50 13.13
N ILE A 225 0.62 -17.24 13.29
CA ILE A 225 1.19 -16.41 12.22
C ILE A 225 2.57 -15.87 12.54
N GLY A 226 2.98 -15.87 13.80
CA GLY A 226 4.32 -15.43 14.12
C GLY A 226 4.65 -15.45 15.58
N TYR A 227 5.72 -14.73 15.91
CA TYR A 227 6.25 -14.64 17.26
C TYR A 227 6.57 -13.18 17.58
N SER A 228 6.11 -12.73 18.75
CA SER A 228 6.35 -11.37 19.25
C SER A 228 7.84 -11.06 19.33
N GLY A 229 8.17 -9.79 19.28
CA GLY A 229 9.54 -9.33 19.33
C GLY A 229 9.66 -7.94 19.94
N ASN A 230 10.66 -7.20 19.45
CA ASN A 230 10.93 -5.83 19.83
C ASN A 230 11.61 -5.07 18.69
N THR A 231 11.28 -5.40 17.43
CA THR A 231 11.87 -4.76 16.26
C THR A 231 11.12 -3.49 15.89
N GLY A 232 11.77 -2.56 15.20
CA GLY A 232 11.13 -1.31 14.80
C GLY A 232 11.02 -0.26 15.91
N PHE A 233 10.06 0.65 15.76
CA PHE A 233 9.78 1.69 16.77
C PHE A 233 9.05 1.09 17.97
N SER A 234 9.82 0.47 18.86
CA SER A 234 9.34 -0.25 20.04
C SER A 234 10.32 -0.03 21.20
N SER A 235 9.83 0.47 22.33
CA SER A 235 10.65 0.74 23.52
C SER A 235 10.85 -0.51 24.39
N LEU A 236 9.90 -1.45 24.35
CA LEU A 236 9.92 -2.69 25.12
C LEU A 236 9.15 -3.80 24.38
N PRO A 237 9.42 -5.10 24.64
CA PRO A 237 8.77 -6.20 23.92
C PRO A 237 7.24 -6.19 24.02
N HIS A 238 6.59 -6.16 22.86
CA HIS A 238 5.14 -6.20 22.74
C HIS A 238 4.69 -6.59 21.34
N LEU A 239 3.40 -6.89 21.20
CA LEU A 239 2.71 -6.91 19.91
C LEU A 239 1.96 -5.59 19.75
N HIS A 240 2.21 -4.87 18.66
CA HIS A 240 1.33 -3.80 18.17
C HIS A 240 0.37 -4.40 17.14
N PHE A 241 -0.93 -4.27 17.39
CA PHE A 241 -1.97 -4.75 16.50
C PHE A 241 -2.97 -3.64 16.17
N ALA A 242 -3.31 -3.51 14.90
CA ALA A 242 -4.32 -2.59 14.43
C ALA A 242 -5.00 -3.15 13.18
N VAL A 243 -6.23 -2.68 12.94
CA VAL A 243 -6.92 -2.91 11.68
C VAL A 243 -7.03 -1.58 10.95
N TYR A 244 -6.67 -1.57 9.68
CA TYR A 244 -6.54 -0.38 8.85
C TYR A 244 -7.45 -0.43 7.63
N GLN A 245 -7.87 0.76 7.22
CA GLN A 245 -8.42 1.03 5.91
C GLN A 245 -7.42 1.86 5.11
N ALA A 246 -7.15 1.46 3.87
CA ALA A 246 -6.34 2.23 2.95
C ALA A 246 -6.98 3.60 2.65
N LYS A 247 -6.16 4.59 2.30
CA LYS A 247 -6.59 5.93 1.92
C LYS A 247 -5.72 6.48 0.80
N SER A 248 -6.28 7.39 0.01
CA SER A 248 -5.55 8.19 -0.97
C SER A 248 -4.25 8.80 -0.43
N PHE A 249 -3.33 9.07 -1.35
CA PHE A 249 -2.00 9.62 -1.06
C PHE A 249 -1.12 8.71 -0.20
N GLY A 250 -1.27 7.38 -0.35
CA GLY A 250 -0.46 6.39 0.35
C GLY A 250 -0.67 6.40 1.86
N LYS A 251 -1.87 6.78 2.29
CA LYS A 251 -2.24 6.88 3.71
C LYS A 251 -3.06 5.66 4.11
N TYR A 252 -3.19 5.48 5.42
CA TYR A 252 -4.06 4.50 6.02
C TYR A 252 -4.66 5.09 7.29
N GLN A 253 -5.79 4.56 7.71
CA GLN A 253 -6.47 4.97 8.93
C GLN A 253 -6.90 3.73 9.71
N SER A 254 -6.44 3.62 10.95
CA SER A 254 -6.89 2.56 11.83
C SER A 254 -8.39 2.73 12.06
N ILE A 255 -9.09 1.62 12.21
CA ILE A 255 -10.52 1.56 12.50
C ILE A 255 -10.76 0.94 13.87
N LYS A 256 -11.87 1.34 14.50
CA LYS A 256 -12.25 0.81 15.81
C LYS A 256 -12.72 -0.63 15.65
N ILE A 257 -12.20 -1.53 16.48
CA ILE A 257 -12.57 -2.94 16.48
C ILE A 257 -13.01 -3.39 17.88
N THR A 258 -13.62 -4.57 17.96
CA THR A 258 -13.94 -5.27 19.21
C THR A 258 -13.35 -6.67 19.22
N PHE A 259 -12.85 -7.09 20.38
CA PHE A 259 -12.40 -8.46 20.61
C PHE A 259 -13.53 -9.32 21.18
N GLU A 260 -13.48 -10.64 20.93
CA GLU A 260 -14.31 -11.62 21.62
C GLU A 260 -14.06 -11.53 23.14
N LYS A 261 -15.13 -11.71 23.93
CA LYS A 261 -15.08 -11.70 25.39
C LYS A 261 -14.60 -13.03 25.95
#